data_AF-D4ZDZ3-F1
#
_entry.id   AF-D4ZDZ3-F1
#
_cell.length_a   1.000
_cell.length_b   1.000
_cell.length_c   1.000
_cell.angle_alpha   90.00
_cell.angle_beta   90.00
_cell.angle_gamma   90.00
#
_symmetry.space_group_name_H-M   'P 1'
#
loop_
_entity.id
_entity.type
_entity.pdbx_description
1 polymer ?
#
loop_
_entity_poly.entity_id
_entity_poly.type
_entity_poly.pdbx_seq_one_letter_code
_entity_poly.pdbx_strand_id
1 'polypeptide(L)' 'MNCCSELTNKYDGKSVKDIPELQSKLEELDTDYKNWITIFKCSVCSQIWIEKYKSTGHGDVPEVYKHNE' A
#
# COMPACT_ATOMS: atom_id res chain seq x y z
N MET A 1 13.57 9.21 11.51
CA MET A 1 12.25 9.13 12.18
C MET A 1 11.47 8.07 11.42
N ASN A 2 11.27 6.89 12.01
CA ASN A 2 10.80 5.71 11.28
C ASN A 2 9.27 5.55 11.40
N CYS A 3 8.52 6.48 10.82
CA CYS A 3 7.06 6.53 10.99
C CYS A 3 6.31 5.32 10.41
N CYS A 4 6.91 4.58 9.47
CA CYS A 4 6.31 3.35 8.94
C CYS A 4 6.79 2.08 9.66
N SER A 5 7.79 2.13 10.54
CA SER A 5 8.28 0.94 11.23
C SER A 5 7.29 0.41 12.26
N GLU A 6 6.50 1.28 12.88
CA GLU A 6 5.48 0.91 13.87
C GLU A 6 4.17 0.41 13.24
N LEU A 7 4.00 0.59 11.92
CA LEU A 7 2.80 0.17 11.19
C LEU A 7 2.84 -1.32 10.88
N THR A 8 1.68 -1.93 10.63
CA THR A 8 1.60 -3.33 10.23
C THR A 8 2.28 -3.53 8.87
N ASN A 9 2.98 -4.65 8.67
CA ASN A 9 3.66 -4.90 7.39
C ASN A 9 2.69 -5.16 6.22
N LYS A 10 1.44 -5.51 6.52
CA LYS A 10 0.41 -5.89 5.54
C LYS A 10 -0.99 -5.57 6.07
N TYR A 11 -1.84 -5.03 5.21
CA TYR A 11 -3.26 -4.80 5.41
C TYR A 11 -4.02 -5.57 4.34
N ASP A 12 -4.85 -6.52 4.76
CA ASP A 12 -5.67 -7.33 3.87
C ASP A 12 -7.07 -6.72 3.75
N GLY A 13 -7.60 -6.61 2.54
CA GLY A 13 -8.93 -6.07 2.27
C GLY A 13 -9.06 -4.56 2.52
N LYS A 14 -7.94 -3.83 2.61
CA LYS A 14 -7.92 -2.37 2.77
C LYS A 14 -7.05 -1.73 1.70
N SER A 15 -7.54 -0.66 1.11
CA SER A 15 -6.77 0.19 0.19
C SER A 15 -6.02 1.24 1.01
N VAL A 16 -5.01 1.90 0.44
CA VAL A 16 -4.27 3.00 1.09
C VAL A 16 -5.22 4.12 1.54
N LYS A 17 -6.28 4.37 0.77
CA LYS A 17 -7.33 5.36 1.08
C LYS A 17 -8.15 5.00 2.33
N ASP A 18 -8.23 3.72 2.69
CA ASP A 18 -8.96 3.22 3.86
C ASP A 18 -8.08 3.19 5.13
N ILE A 19 -6.81 3.58 5.01
CA ILE A 19 -5.80 3.51 6.06
C ILE A 19 -5.34 4.95 6.37
N PRO A 20 -5.97 5.64 7.34
CA PRO A 20 -5.71 7.08 7.61
C PRO A 20 -4.25 7.41 7.92
N GLU A 21 -3.55 6.48 8.57
CA GLU A 21 -2.13 6.57 8.89
C GLU A 21 -1.21 6.55 7.66
N LEU A 22 -1.66 5.96 6.55
CA LEU A 22 -0.94 5.87 5.27
C LEU A 22 -1.41 6.95 4.29
N GLN A 23 -2.73 7.16 4.13
CA GLN A 23 -3.32 8.08 3.15
C GLN A 23 -2.68 9.47 3.15
N SER A 24 -2.40 10.03 4.34
CA SER A 24 -1.84 11.39 4.48
C SER A 24 -0.32 11.46 4.35
N LYS A 25 0.37 10.31 4.32
CA LYS A 25 1.85 10.22 4.34
C LYS A 25 2.43 9.56 3.09
N LEU A 26 1.59 8.91 2.29
CA LEU A 26 1.99 8.19 1.09
C LEU A 26 1.71 9.04 -0.15
N GLU A 27 2.70 9.10 -1.03
CA GLU A 27 2.60 9.69 -2.36
C GLU A 27 2.60 8.56 -3.40
N GLU A 28 1.67 8.61 -4.36
CA GLU A 28 1.63 7.67 -5.47
C GLU A 28 2.84 7.90 -6.39
N LEU A 29 3.62 6.85 -6.64
CA LEU A 29 4.77 6.88 -7.55
C LEU A 29 4.42 6.37 -8.95
N ASP A 30 3.71 5.25 -9.02
CA ASP A 30 3.39 4.56 -10.26
C ASP A 30 2.15 3.69 -10.09
N THR A 31 1.39 3.51 -11.16
CA THR A 31 0.23 2.62 -11.20
C THR A 31 0.30 1.72 -12.44
N ASP A 32 0.50 0.41 -12.22
CA ASP A 32 0.36 -0.61 -13.24
C ASP A 32 -1.12 -1.01 -13.37
N TYR A 33 -1.80 -0.38 -14.33
CA TYR A 33 -3.22 -0.65 -14.62
C TYR A 33 -3.48 -2.05 -15.21
N LYS A 34 -2.44 -2.76 -15.66
CA LYS A 34 -2.58 -4.10 -16.25
C LYS A 34 -2.74 -5.17 -15.16
N ASN A 35 -2.00 -5.01 -14.06
CA ASN A 35 -1.99 -5.91 -12.92
C ASN A 35 -2.72 -5.32 -11.71
N TRP A 36 -3.25 -4.09 -11.83
CA TRP A 36 -3.88 -3.35 -10.74
C TRP A 36 -2.96 -3.26 -9.52
N ILE A 37 -1.74 -2.79 -9.76
CA ILE A 37 -0.71 -2.58 -8.73
C ILE A 37 -0.37 -1.11 -8.67
N THR A 38 -0.49 -0.50 -7.50
CA THR A 38 -0.11 0.89 -7.25
C THR A 38 1.05 0.94 -6.27
N ILE A 39 2.11 1.64 -6.64
CA ILE A 39 3.31 1.83 -5.84
C ILE A 39 3.20 3.19 -5.16
N PHE A 40 3.38 3.19 -3.85
CA PHE A 40 3.38 4.38 -3.02
C PHE A 40 4.70 4.53 -2.30
N LYS A 41 5.11 5.78 -2.04
CA LYS A 41 6.27 6.11 -1.22
C LYS A 41 5.87 6.99 -0.06
N CYS A 42 6.36 6.66 1.13
CA CYS A 42 6.19 7.53 2.28
C CYS A 42 7.04 8.80 2.12
N SER A 43 6.40 9.96 2.15
CA SER A 43 7.07 11.27 2.06
C SER A 43 8.00 11.56 3.24
N VAL A 44 7.79 10.90 4.38
CA VAL A 44 8.53 11.13 5.63
C VAL A 44 9.74 10.21 5.78
N CYS A 45 9.58 8.91 5.52
CA CYS A 45 10.64 7.91 5.75
C CYS A 45 11.10 7.18 4.49
N SER A 46 10.59 7.56 3.31
CA SER A 46 10.87 6.92 2.02
C SER A 46 10.52 5.43 1.91
N GLN A 47 9.83 4.84 2.89
CA GLN A 47 9.33 3.47 2.82
C GLN A 47 8.41 3.30 1.61
N ILE A 48 8.67 2.25 0.82
CA ILE A 48 7.82 1.86 -0.30
C ILE A 48 6.68 0.96 0.20
N TRP A 49 5.47 1.26 -0.26
CA TRP A 49 4.25 0.50 -0.04
C TRP A 49 3.67 0.11 -1.38
N ILE A 50 3.14 -1.10 -1.46
CA ILE A 50 2.50 -1.61 -2.67
C ILE A 50 1.06 -1.95 -2.33
N GLU A 51 0.14 -1.38 -3.08
CA GLU A 51 -1.26 -1.80 -3.14
C GLU A 51 -1.43 -2.69 -4.36
N LYS A 52 -2.06 -3.84 -4.19
CA LYS A 52 -2.47 -4.69 -5.32
C LYS A 52 -3.84 -5.26 -5.09
N TYR A 53 -4.54 -5.58 -6.17
CA TYR A 53 -5.81 -6.31 -6.09
C TYR A 53 -5.55 -7.80 -6.29
N LYS A 54 -5.93 -8.61 -5.31
CA LYS A 54 -5.88 -10.07 -5.43
C LYS A 54 -7.27 -10.60 -5.72
N SER A 55 -7.38 -11.44 -6.75
CA SER A 55 -8.63 -12.17 -7.03
C SER A 55 -8.83 -13.24 -5.97
N THR A 56 -9.81 -13.06 -5.10
CA THR A 56 -10.36 -14.13 -4.28
C THR A 56 -11.55 -14.73 -5.00
N GLY A 57 -11.90 -15.99 -4.78
CA GLY A 57 -12.97 -16.68 -5.54
C GLY A 57 -14.36 -15.99 -5.52
N HIS A 58 -14.55 -14.94 -4.71
CA HIS A 58 -15.76 -14.14 -4.62
C HIS A 58 -15.60 -12.68 -5.09
N GLY A 59 -14.42 -12.29 -5.60
CA GLY A 59 -14.12 -10.94 -6.09
C GLY A 59 -12.69 -10.51 -5.81
N ASP A 60 -12.31 -9.38 -6.40
CA ASP A 60 -11.01 -8.76 -6.16
C ASP A 60 -11.02 -7.98 -4.85
N VAL A 61 -10.02 -8.24 -4.01
CA VAL A 61 -9.84 -7.52 -2.74
C VAL A 61 -8.48 -6.80 -2.75
N PRO A 62 -8.42 -5.55 -2.26
CA PRO A 62 -7.16 -4.83 -2.16
C PRO A 62 -6.27 -5.41 -1.06
N GLU A 63 -4.98 -5.38 -1.29
CA GLU A 63 -3.93 -5.77 -0.35
C GLU A 63 -2.83 -4.72 -0.38
N VAL A 64 -2.56 -4.12 0.78
CA VAL A 64 -1.51 -3.10 0.94
C VAL A 64 -0.39 -3.66 1.81
N TYR A 65 0.85 -3.60 1.36
CA TYR A 65 1.99 -4.15 2.11
C TYR A 65 3.25 -3.32 1.92
N LYS A 66 4.14 -3.39 2.92
CA LYS A 66 5.47 -2.81 2.84
C LYS A 66 6.31 -3.60 1.84
N HIS A 67 6.92 -2.90 0.90
CA HIS A 67 7.96 -3.48 0.08
C HIS A 67 9.27 -3.42 0.89
N ASN A 68 9.66 -4.55 1.46
CA ASN A 68 10.96 -4.72 2.06
C ASN A 68 11.87 -5.29 0.97
N GLU A 69 12.89 -4.53 0.57
CA GLU A 69 14.01 -5.04 -0.25
C GLU A 69 14.75 -6.18 0.48
#